data_AF-R4TF14-F1
#
_entry.id   AF-R4TF14-F1
#
_cell.length_a   1.000
_cell.length_b   1.000
_cell.length_c   1.000
_cell.angle_alpha   90.00
_cell.angle_beta   90.00
_cell.angle_gamma   90.00
#
_symmetry.space_group_name_H-M   'P 1'
#
loop_
_entity.id
_entity.type
_entity.pdbx_description
1 polymer ?
#
loop_
_entity_poly.entity_id
_entity_poly.type
_entity_poly.pdbx_seq_one_letter_code
_entity_poly.pdbx_strand_id
1 'polypeptide(L)'
;MAEGTGYEVVPESLADMATEFQTAVESWTTLKDTVGGLTMQPGDLGLLATGAGYIEAYNDACKLVVEKLGEAIKSFEDTESALVTVANTYAAQDAEYYEQFGYLGSDDD
;
A
#
# COMPACT_ATOMS: atom_id res chain seq x y z
N MET A 1 15.14 5.80 27.39
CA MET A 1 15.20 4.53 26.64
C MET A 1 13.96 3.77 27.05
N ALA A 2 12.98 3.65 26.16
CA ALA A 2 11.82 2.83 26.46
C ALA A 2 12.27 1.38 26.33
N GLU A 3 12.37 0.69 27.46
CA GLU A 3 12.46 -0.77 27.49
C GLU A 3 11.09 -1.30 27.04
N GLY A 4 10.87 -1.32 25.72
CA GLY A 4 9.79 -2.10 25.15
C GLY A 4 10.13 -3.57 25.39
N THR A 5 9.15 -4.33 25.84
CA THR A 5 9.24 -5.77 26.12
C THR A 5 9.41 -6.60 24.84
N GLY A 6 10.28 -6.18 23.90
CA GLY A 6 10.67 -6.86 22.67
C GLY A 6 9.58 -7.04 21.61
N TYR A 7 8.36 -7.38 22.02
CA TYR A 7 7.25 -7.81 21.20
C TYR A 7 6.10 -6.81 21.15
N GLU A 8 5.98 -5.86 22.09
CA GLU A 8 4.89 -4.85 22.04
C GLU A 8 5.17 -3.76 20.97
N VAL A 9 6.45 -3.40 20.79
CA VAL A 9 6.90 -2.35 19.84
C VAL A 9 6.84 -2.83 18.39
N VAL A 10 6.97 -4.13 18.14
CA VAL A 10 7.06 -4.70 16.78
C VAL A 10 5.71 -4.69 16.04
N PRO A 11 4.57 -5.14 16.62
CA PRO A 11 3.24 -5.04 16.05
C PRO A 11 2.82 -3.60 15.77
N GLU A 12 3.09 -2.67 16.70
CA GLU A 12 2.77 -1.25 16.51
C GLU A 12 3.55 -0.67 15.33
N SER A 13 4.87 -0.93 15.25
CA SER A 13 5.71 -0.49 14.13
C SER A 13 5.27 -1.09 12.78
N LEU A 14 4.81 -2.34 12.76
CA LEU A 14 4.28 -2.99 11.56
C LEU A 14 2.94 -2.40 11.13
N ALA A 15 2.08 -2.02 12.08
CA ALA A 15 0.80 -1.37 11.82
C ALA A 15 0.98 0.08 11.30
N ASP A 16 1.93 0.82 11.86
CA ASP A 16 2.30 2.15 11.37
C ASP A 16 2.81 2.07 9.92
N MET A 17 3.68 1.10 9.63
CA MET A 17 4.19 0.89 8.28
C MET A 17 3.08 0.49 7.30
N ALA A 18 2.13 -0.36 7.71
CA ALA A 18 0.96 -0.68 6.89
C ALA A 18 0.14 0.58 6.54
N THR A 19 -0.01 1.50 7.50
CA THR A 19 -0.70 2.80 7.29
C THR A 19 0.04 3.68 6.26
N GLU A 20 1.37 3.67 6.25
CA GLU A 20 2.16 4.38 5.24
C GLU A 20 1.94 3.80 3.83
N PHE A 21 1.89 2.46 3.69
CA PHE A 21 1.56 1.81 2.42
C PHE A 21 0.15 2.17 1.95
N GLN A 22 -0.83 2.18 2.86
CA GLN A 22 -2.20 2.59 2.54
C GLN A 22 -2.25 4.04 2.03
N THR A 23 -1.56 4.96 2.69
CA THR A 23 -1.47 6.37 2.26
C THR A 23 -0.85 6.52 0.86
N ALA A 24 0.17 5.71 0.57
CA ALA A 24 0.79 5.67 -0.76
C ALA A 24 -0.20 5.14 -1.82
N VAL A 25 -0.95 4.07 -1.50
CA VAL A 25 -1.99 3.50 -2.37
C VAL A 25 -3.05 4.54 -2.74
N GLU A 26 -3.56 5.31 -1.77
CA GLU A 26 -4.56 6.36 -2.01
C GLU A 26 -4.03 7.44 -2.97
N SER A 27 -2.81 7.91 -2.72
CA SER A 27 -2.16 8.93 -3.53
C SER A 27 -1.92 8.45 -4.97
N TRP A 28 -1.46 7.20 -5.14
CA TRP A 28 -1.18 6.62 -6.45
C TRP A 28 -2.45 6.25 -7.20
N THR A 29 -3.51 5.87 -6.49
CA THR A 29 -4.85 5.67 -7.08
C THR A 29 -5.38 6.98 -7.64
N THR A 30 -5.28 8.07 -6.88
CA THR A 30 -5.68 9.40 -7.34
C THR A 30 -4.90 9.83 -8.59
N LEU A 31 -3.60 9.57 -8.63
CA LEU A 31 -2.77 9.85 -9.81
C LEU A 31 -3.19 9.00 -11.00
N LYS A 32 -3.42 7.70 -10.80
CA LYS A 32 -3.87 6.76 -11.84
C LYS A 32 -5.18 7.22 -12.46
N ASP A 33 -6.16 7.61 -11.64
CA ASP A 33 -7.46 8.09 -12.10
C ASP A 33 -7.33 9.40 -12.86
N THR A 34 -6.49 10.32 -12.36
CA THR A 34 -6.17 11.58 -13.04
C THR A 34 -5.62 11.32 -14.43
N VAL A 35 -4.56 10.49 -14.55
CA VAL A 35 -3.94 10.18 -15.84
C VAL A 35 -4.89 9.44 -16.77
N GLY A 36 -5.71 8.52 -16.24
CA GLY A 36 -6.73 7.81 -17.00
C GLY A 36 -7.79 8.74 -17.61
N GLY A 37 -8.03 9.89 -17.00
CA GLY A 37 -8.92 10.93 -17.52
C GLY A 37 -8.30 11.87 -18.55
N LEU A 38 -6.98 11.86 -18.75
CA LEU A 38 -6.26 12.82 -19.60
C LEU A 38 -6.20 12.42 -21.09
N THR A 39 -6.99 11.44 -21.54
CA THR A 39 -6.95 10.95 -22.93
C THR A 39 -7.43 12.01 -23.93
N MET A 40 -6.78 12.07 -25.09
CA MET A 40 -7.12 12.98 -26.19
C MET A 40 -8.05 12.31 -27.20
N GLN A 41 -8.99 13.10 -27.73
CA GLN A 41 -9.87 12.73 -28.83
C GLN A 41 -9.26 13.12 -30.19
N PRO A 42 -9.68 12.46 -31.29
CA PRO A 42 -9.17 12.72 -32.66
C PRO A 42 -9.26 14.17 -33.17
N GLY A 43 -9.90 15.08 -32.45
CA GLY A 43 -10.02 16.51 -32.80
C GLY A 43 -9.22 17.46 -31.91
N ASP A 44 -8.67 17.02 -30.78
CA ASP A 44 -8.11 17.92 -29.75
C ASP A 44 -6.87 18.69 -30.21
N LEU A 45 -6.10 18.10 -31.13
CA LEU A 45 -4.89 18.72 -31.71
C LEU A 45 -5.04 19.06 -33.21
N GLY A 46 -6.25 18.89 -33.76
CA GLY A 46 -6.55 19.10 -35.18
C GLY A 46 -6.01 18.01 -36.12
N LEU A 47 -6.44 18.09 -37.39
CA LEU A 47 -6.23 17.03 -38.40
C LEU A 47 -4.75 16.70 -38.69
N LEU A 48 -3.85 17.69 -38.56
CA LEU A 48 -2.41 17.49 -38.76
C LEU A 48 -1.81 16.56 -37.70
N ALA A 49 -2.18 16.73 -36.43
CA ALA A 49 -1.71 15.90 -35.34
C ALA A 49 -2.31 14.48 -35.40
N THR A 50 -3.56 14.35 -35.85
CA THR A 50 -4.21 13.07 -36.10
C THR A 50 -3.51 12.30 -37.23
N GLY A 51 -3.20 12.96 -38.34
CA GLY A 51 -2.46 12.34 -39.45
C GLY A 51 -1.02 11.95 -39.10
N ALA A 52 -0.42 12.60 -38.09
CA ALA A 52 0.92 12.28 -37.59
C ALA A 52 0.93 11.23 -36.47
N GLY A 53 -0.23 10.79 -35.98
CA GLY A 53 -0.34 9.76 -34.93
C GLY A 53 -0.01 10.26 -33.50
N TYR A 54 0.08 11.57 -33.25
CA TYR A 54 0.45 12.08 -31.93
C TYR A 54 -0.58 11.80 -30.85
N ILE A 55 -1.87 11.78 -31.22
CA ILE A 55 -2.97 11.47 -30.30
C ILE A 55 -2.89 10.02 -29.84
N GLU A 56 -2.62 9.09 -30.77
CA GLU A 56 -2.44 7.67 -30.45
C GLU A 56 -1.22 7.46 -29.54
N ALA A 57 -0.06 8.02 -29.91
CA ALA A 57 1.15 7.90 -29.13
C ALA A 57 1.00 8.47 -27.70
N TYR A 58 0.31 9.60 -27.54
CA TYR A 58 0.03 10.20 -26.25
C TYR A 58 -0.93 9.32 -25.42
N ASN A 59 -2.03 8.84 -26.01
CA ASN A 59 -2.98 7.98 -25.32
C ASN A 59 -2.37 6.65 -24.90
N ASP A 60 -1.49 6.07 -25.73
CA ASP A 60 -0.73 4.87 -25.39
C ASP A 60 0.21 5.11 -24.21
N ALA A 61 0.87 6.26 -24.17
CA ALA A 61 1.70 6.65 -23.04
C ALA A 61 0.86 6.80 -21.75
N CYS A 62 -0.31 7.45 -21.80
CA CYS A 62 -1.23 7.52 -20.66
C CYS A 62 -1.66 6.13 -20.19
N LYS A 63 -2.00 5.24 -21.13
CA LYS A 63 -2.40 3.86 -20.82
C LYS A 63 -1.28 3.08 -20.13
N LEU A 64 -0.05 3.20 -20.62
CA LEU A 64 1.12 2.57 -20.01
C LEU A 64 1.35 3.06 -18.57
N VAL A 65 1.19 4.37 -18.32
CA VAL A 65 1.30 4.94 -16.97
C VAL A 65 0.22 4.36 -16.06
N VAL A 66 -1.03 4.31 -16.51
CA VAL A 66 -2.16 3.74 -15.74
C VAL A 66 -1.92 2.26 -15.40
N GLU A 67 -1.39 1.49 -16.34
CA GLU A 67 -1.03 0.08 -16.13
C GLU A 67 0.05 -0.06 -15.05
N LYS A 68 1.15 0.71 -15.15
CA LYS A 68 2.24 0.67 -14.18
C LYS A 68 1.85 1.15 -12.80
N LEU A 69 1.01 2.18 -12.70
CA LEU A 69 0.44 2.58 -11.41
C LEU A 69 -0.45 1.47 -10.83
N GLY A 70 -1.24 0.78 -11.66
CA GLY A 70 -2.04 -0.37 -11.22
C GLY A 70 -1.21 -1.53 -10.67
N GLU A 71 -0.11 -1.90 -11.34
CA GLU A 71 0.82 -2.93 -10.85
C GLU A 71 1.45 -2.55 -9.50
N ALA A 72 1.83 -1.28 -9.34
CA ALA A 72 2.44 -0.79 -8.11
C ALA A 72 1.46 -0.73 -6.94
N ILE A 73 0.24 -0.21 -7.17
CA ILE A 73 -0.84 -0.18 -6.16
C ILE A 73 -1.08 -1.59 -5.61
N LYS A 74 -1.22 -2.58 -6.51
CA LYS A 74 -1.42 -3.97 -6.09
C LYS A 74 -0.26 -4.49 -5.24
N SER A 75 0.98 -4.16 -5.60
CA SER A 75 2.16 -4.59 -4.85
C SER A 75 2.20 -3.96 -3.44
N PHE A 76 1.70 -2.74 -3.29
CA PHE A 76 1.57 -2.08 -1.98
C PHE A 76 0.44 -2.69 -1.14
N GLU A 77 -0.72 -2.97 -1.72
CA GLU A 77 -1.82 -3.67 -1.05
C GLU A 77 -1.40 -5.06 -0.56
N ASP A 78 -0.67 -5.82 -1.40
CA ASP A 78 -0.13 -7.12 -1.02
C ASP A 78 0.88 -7.01 0.15
N THR A 79 1.69 -5.95 0.17
CA THR A 79 2.66 -5.68 1.25
C THR A 79 1.95 -5.29 2.55
N GLU A 80 0.97 -4.38 2.48
CA GLU A 80 0.14 -3.98 3.61
C GLU A 80 -0.53 -5.20 4.25
N SER A 81 -1.16 -6.06 3.43
CA SER A 81 -1.81 -7.29 3.90
C SER A 81 -0.84 -8.24 4.61
N ALA A 82 0.39 -8.37 4.10
CA ALA A 82 1.41 -9.18 4.74
C ALA A 82 1.84 -8.58 6.09
N LEU A 83 2.05 -7.26 6.18
CA LEU A 83 2.41 -6.58 7.42
C LEU A 83 1.33 -6.74 8.50
N VAL A 84 0.06 -6.54 8.13
CA VAL A 84 -1.09 -6.73 9.04
C VAL A 84 -1.19 -8.18 9.52
N THR A 85 -0.98 -9.14 8.62
CA THR A 85 -0.99 -10.57 8.97
C THR A 85 0.10 -10.90 9.98
N VAL A 86 1.31 -10.39 9.76
CA VAL A 86 2.45 -10.61 10.66
C VAL A 86 2.22 -9.94 12.01
N ALA A 87 1.73 -8.69 12.03
CA ALA A 87 1.40 -7.97 13.26
C ALA A 87 0.35 -8.73 14.10
N ASN A 88 -0.74 -9.20 13.46
CA ASN A 88 -1.78 -9.98 14.12
C ASN A 88 -1.26 -11.32 14.66
N THR A 89 -0.36 -11.98 13.92
CA THR A 89 0.25 -13.25 14.35
C THR A 89 1.07 -13.06 15.62
N TYR A 90 1.91 -12.03 15.67
CA TYR A 90 2.69 -11.72 16.86
C TYR A 90 1.82 -11.30 18.04
N ALA A 91 0.80 -10.48 17.83
CA ALA A 91 -0.13 -10.08 18.88
C ALA A 91 -0.88 -11.29 19.49
N ALA A 92 -1.29 -12.25 18.67
CA ALA A 92 -1.94 -13.47 19.15
C ALA A 92 -0.99 -14.37 19.94
N GLN A 93 0.26 -14.50 19.49
CA GLN A 93 1.30 -15.25 20.22
C GLN A 93 1.61 -14.59 21.57
N ASP A 94 1.70 -13.27 21.61
CA ASP A 94 1.97 -12.53 22.85
C ASP A 94 0.84 -12.71 23.87
N ALA A 95 -0.42 -12.68 23.41
CA ALA A 95 -1.58 -12.99 24.24
C ALA A 95 -1.56 -14.44 24.78
N GLU A 96 -1.21 -15.42 23.94
CA GLU A 96 -1.11 -16.82 24.34
C GLU A 96 0.02 -17.06 25.36
N TYR A 97 1.17 -16.41 25.18
CA TYR A 97 2.28 -16.45 26.15
C TYR A 97 1.90 -15.79 27.48
N TYR A 98 1.19 -14.66 27.44
CA TYR A 98 0.72 -13.99 28.65
C TYR A 98 -0.31 -14.85 29.41
N GLU A 99 -1.21 -15.55 28.72
CA GLU A 99 -2.13 -16.50 29.35
C GLU A 99 -1.42 -17.74 29.92
N GLN A 100 -0.37 -18.25 29.28
CA GLN A 100 0.34 -19.45 29.75
C GLN A 100 1.35 -19.17 30.88
N PHE A 101 2.02 -18.03 30.86
CA PHE A 101 3.13 -17.72 31.78
C PHE A 101 2.87 -16.49 32.68
N GLY A 102 1.95 -15.60 32.31
CA GLY A 102 1.57 -14.46 33.17
C GLY A 102 0.88 -14.88 34.46
N TYR A 103 0.24 -16.06 34.49
CA TYR A 103 -0.31 -16.66 35.71
C TYR A 103 0.74 -17.36 36.60
N LEU A 104 1.93 -17.65 36.08
CA LEU A 104 3.01 -18.28 36.85
C LEU A 104 3.90 -17.26 37.59
N GLY A 105 3.72 -15.96 37.36
CA GLY A 105 4.49 -14.89 37.98
C GLY A 105 3.84 -14.20 39.18
N SER A 106 2.64 -14.61 39.59
CA SER A 106 1.86 -13.97 40.66
C SER A 106 1.51 -14.90 41.82
N ASP A 107 2.31 -15.94 42.06
CA ASP A 107 2.23 -16.83 43.23
C ASP A 107 3.62 -16.91 43.89
N ASP A 108 4.14 -15.79 44.39
CA ASP A 108 5.21 -15.81 45.39
C ASP A 108 4.99 -14.65 46.39
N ASP A 109 4.07 -14.88 47.33
CA ASP A 109 4.11 -14.38 48.72
C ASP A 109 3.32 -15.33 49.65
#